data_AF-A0A2U2EEU0-F1
#
_entry.id   AF-A0A2U2EEU0-F1
#
_cell.length_a   1.000
_cell.length_b   1.000
_cell.length_c   1.000
_cell.angle_alpha   90.00
_cell.angle_beta   90.00
_cell.angle_gamma   90.00
#
_symmetry.space_group_name_H-M   'P 1'
#
loop_
_entity.id
_entity.type
_entity.pdbx_description
1 polymer ?
#
loop_
_entity_poly.entity_id
_entity_poly.type
_entity_poly.pdbx_seq_one_letter_code
_entity_poly.pdbx_strand_id
1 'polypeptide(L)'
;MEVFTLIARKKNVALVFVSYLLVALAAISLLTICIGFAPGILFAVVFGLIAYLMIMAQNTEFEYSYFDGELRFAKIKNKSRRKRLGIYSMESVAAIAPAGDRSVYNYENGNEIKKIDYTSGQKDVPYYDIVIKSPDENVLIKAELDDRFLTEVEKKYRSKVKRREE
;
A
#
# COMPACT_ATOMS: atom_id res chain seq x y z
N MET A 1 10.67 21.79 1.25
CA MET A 1 9.81 21.25 2.33
C MET A 1 9.67 19.77 2.10
N GLU A 2 9.73 18.94 3.14
CA GLU A 2 9.35 17.52 3.04
C GLU A 2 7.83 17.44 3.00
N VAL A 3 7.28 16.79 1.97
CA VAL A 3 5.85 16.42 1.97
C VAL A 3 5.78 14.92 2.11
N PHE A 4 4.91 14.46 2.99
CA PHE A 4 4.59 13.06 3.16
C PHE A 4 3.08 12.86 3.17
N THR A 5 2.63 11.79 2.52
CA THR A 5 1.24 11.35 2.50
C THR A 5 1.18 9.91 2.97
N LEU A 6 0.20 9.62 3.84
CA LEU A 6 -0.02 8.31 4.42
C LEU A 6 -1.36 7.78 3.94
N ILE A 7 -1.34 6.65 3.26
CA ILE A 7 -2.53 6.03 2.67
C ILE A 7 -2.71 4.63 3.27
N ALA A 8 -3.83 4.41 3.95
CA ALA A 8 -4.16 3.11 4.51
C ALA A 8 -4.62 2.15 3.41
N ARG A 9 -4.03 0.96 3.35
CA ARG A 9 -4.49 -0.07 2.41
C ARG A 9 -5.82 -0.64 2.86
N LYS A 10 -6.76 -0.77 1.92
CA LYS A 10 -8.04 -1.46 2.11
C LYS A 10 -7.78 -2.85 2.68
N LYS A 11 -8.38 -3.10 3.84
CA LYS A 11 -8.30 -4.41 4.48
C LYS A 11 -9.08 -5.42 3.66
N ASN A 12 -8.52 -6.61 3.51
CA ASN A 12 -9.24 -7.71 2.90
C ASN A 12 -10.32 -8.19 3.87
N VAL A 13 -11.59 -7.91 3.55
CA VAL A 13 -12.75 -8.20 4.41
C VAL A 13 -12.83 -9.70 4.74
N ALA A 14 -12.50 -10.57 3.79
CA ALA A 14 -12.49 -12.02 4.03
C ALA A 14 -11.44 -12.39 5.09
N LEU A 15 -10.22 -11.81 5.03
CA LEU A 15 -9.21 -12.05 6.05
C LEU A 15 -9.62 -11.50 7.41
N VAL A 16 -10.25 -10.31 7.45
CA VAL A 16 -10.77 -9.71 8.69
C VAL A 16 -11.82 -10.64 9.31
N PHE A 17 -12.78 -11.10 8.50
CA PHE A 17 -13.82 -12.03 8.93
C PHE A 17 -13.23 -13.33 9.46
N VAL A 18 -12.30 -13.95 8.71
CA VAL A 18 -11.62 -15.18 9.14
C VAL A 18 -10.83 -14.96 10.44
N SER A 19 -10.17 -13.82 10.62
CA SER A 19 -9.47 -13.54 11.88
C SER A 19 -10.44 -13.43 13.05
N TYR A 20 -11.60 -12.80 12.89
CA TYR A 20 -12.63 -12.76 13.94
C TYR A 20 -13.24 -14.13 14.22
N LEU A 21 -13.47 -14.94 13.19
CA LEU A 21 -13.93 -16.31 13.35
C LEU A 21 -12.92 -17.14 14.16
N LEU A 22 -11.62 -17.02 13.89
CA LEU A 22 -10.58 -17.70 14.66
C LEU A 22 -10.53 -17.24 16.13
N VAL A 23 -10.75 -15.95 16.40
CA VAL A 23 -10.89 -15.46 17.79
C VAL A 23 -12.09 -16.10 18.47
N ALA A 24 -13.24 -16.22 17.79
CA ALA A 24 -14.42 -16.88 18.34
C ALA A 24 -14.17 -18.38 18.61
N LEU A 25 -13.50 -19.09 17.68
CA LEU A 25 -13.11 -20.49 17.87
C LEU A 25 -12.13 -20.66 19.03
N ALA A 26 -11.18 -19.74 19.20
CA ALA A 26 -10.28 -19.73 20.35
C ALA A 26 -11.07 -19.58 21.67
N ALA A 27 -12.06 -18.68 21.72
CA ALA A 27 -12.92 -18.52 22.89
C ALA A 27 -13.76 -19.78 23.19
N ILE A 28 -14.34 -20.40 22.16
CA ILE A 28 -15.09 -21.67 22.31
C ILE A 28 -14.19 -22.78 22.83
N SER A 29 -12.96 -22.91 22.31
CA SER A 29 -12.01 -23.91 22.80
C SER A 29 -11.64 -23.72 24.28
N LEU A 30 -11.60 -22.49 24.78
CA LEU A 30 -11.44 -22.23 26.22
C LEU A 30 -12.65 -22.71 27.03
N LEU A 31 -13.87 -22.56 26.51
CA LEU A 31 -15.08 -23.05 27.19
C LEU A 31 -15.13 -24.58 27.27
N THR A 32 -14.54 -25.30 26.30
CA THR A 32 -14.49 -26.78 26.34
C THR A 32 -13.67 -27.32 27.52
N ILE A 33 -12.77 -26.51 28.08
CA ILE A 33 -12.00 -26.84 29.28
C ILE A 33 -12.95 -27.04 30.48
N CYS A 34 -14.03 -26.25 30.58
CA CYS A 34 -15.01 -26.35 31.66
C CYS A 34 -15.75 -27.69 31.68
N ILE A 35 -15.75 -28.44 30.56
CA ILE A 35 -16.40 -29.75 30.40
C ILE A 35 -15.35 -30.88 30.49
N GLY A 36 -14.11 -30.57 30.88
CA GLY A 36 -13.03 -31.55 31.06
C GLY A 36 -12.30 -31.94 29.77
N PHE A 37 -12.52 -31.25 28.66
CA PHE A 37 -11.79 -31.49 27.41
C PHE A 37 -10.40 -30.84 27.45
N ALA A 38 -9.42 -31.57 27.98
CA ALA A 38 -8.04 -31.09 28.16
C ALA A 38 -7.36 -30.53 26.88
N PRO A 39 -7.58 -31.07 25.66
CA PRO A 39 -6.98 -30.50 24.45
C PRO A 39 -7.48 -29.09 24.07
N GLY A 40 -8.54 -28.59 24.71
CA GLY A 40 -9.10 -27.26 24.43
C GLY A 40 -8.08 -26.12 24.56
N ILE A 41 -7.12 -26.24 25.50
CA ILE A 41 -6.04 -25.25 25.67
C ILE A 41 -5.15 -25.17 24.43
N LEU A 42 -4.77 -26.32 23.86
CA LEU A 42 -3.91 -26.37 22.67
C LEU A 42 -4.58 -25.65 21.50
N PHE A 43 -5.86 -25.94 21.25
CA PHE A 43 -6.63 -25.28 20.19
C PHE A 43 -6.77 -23.78 20.43
N ALA A 44 -7.01 -23.35 21.66
CA ALA A 44 -7.12 -21.94 22.01
C ALA A 44 -5.82 -21.18 21.69
N VAL A 45 -4.67 -21.75 22.05
CA VAL A 45 -3.36 -21.15 21.78
C VAL A 45 -3.10 -21.09 20.27
N VAL A 46 -3.35 -22.17 19.54
CA VAL A 46 -3.13 -22.23 18.09
C VAL A 46 -4.02 -21.22 17.35
N PHE A 47 -5.33 -21.23 17.60
CA PHE A 47 -6.26 -20.31 16.95
C PHE A 47 -5.99 -18.86 17.35
N GLY A 48 -5.70 -18.60 18.63
CA GLY A 48 -5.34 -17.27 19.12
C GLY A 48 -4.07 -16.73 18.46
N LEU A 49 -3.03 -17.57 18.32
CA LEU A 49 -1.78 -17.18 17.67
C LEU A 49 -1.98 -16.86 16.19
N ILE A 50 -2.70 -17.71 15.46
CA ILE A 50 -2.98 -17.49 14.03
C ILE A 50 -3.82 -16.21 13.86
N ALA A 51 -4.89 -16.04 14.66
CA ALA A 51 -5.72 -14.84 14.62
C ALA A 51 -4.90 -13.57 14.88
N TYR A 52 -4.04 -13.59 15.91
CA TYR A 52 -3.16 -12.48 16.24
C TYR A 52 -2.23 -12.11 15.07
N LEU A 53 -1.56 -13.10 14.47
CA LEU A 53 -0.68 -12.87 13.33
C LEU A 53 -1.44 -12.33 12.10
N MET A 54 -2.67 -12.82 11.86
CA MET A 54 -3.52 -12.33 10.76
C MET A 54 -3.94 -10.88 10.96
N ILE A 55 -4.40 -10.51 12.16
CA ILE A 55 -4.81 -9.13 12.49
C ILE A 55 -3.62 -8.18 12.32
N MET A 56 -2.44 -8.59 12.80
CA MET A 56 -1.20 -7.82 12.65
C MET A 56 -0.80 -7.63 11.18
N ALA A 57 -1.01 -8.64 10.33
CA ALA A 57 -0.66 -8.56 8.91
C ALA A 57 -1.59 -7.63 8.10
N GLN A 58 -2.82 -7.40 8.56
CA GLN A 58 -3.83 -6.60 7.85
C GLN A 58 -3.62 -5.08 7.95
N ASN A 59 -2.96 -4.60 9.00
CA ASN A 59 -2.69 -3.17 9.19
C ASN A 59 -1.49 -2.75 8.33
N THR A 60 -1.72 -2.47 7.05
CA THR A 60 -0.71 -1.94 6.13
C THR A 60 -1.06 -0.52 5.71
N GLU A 61 -0.10 0.37 5.84
CA GLU A 61 -0.16 1.74 5.35
C GLU A 61 0.98 1.94 4.35
N PHE A 62 0.73 2.73 3.31
CA PHE A 62 1.74 3.20 2.38
C PHE A 62 2.09 4.65 2.72
N GLU A 63 3.37 4.95 2.65
CA GLU A 63 3.92 6.27 2.87
C GLU A 63 4.61 6.71 1.59
N TYR A 64 4.20 7.85 1.06
CA TYR A 64 4.86 8.52 -0.04
C TYR A 64 5.50 9.78 0.50
N SER A 65 6.78 9.99 0.24
CA SER A 65 7.44 11.24 0.58
C SER A 65 8.25 11.80 -0.57
N TYR A 66 8.24 13.12 -0.68
CA TYR A 66 9.05 13.86 -1.63
C TYR A 66 10.02 14.74 -0.85
N PHE A 67 11.31 14.55 -1.12
CA PHE A 67 12.38 15.34 -0.53
C PHE A 67 13.49 15.56 -1.54
N ASP A 68 13.83 16.83 -1.75
CA ASP A 68 14.98 17.28 -2.54
C ASP A 68 15.13 16.64 -3.94
N GLY A 69 14.01 16.45 -4.64
CA GLY A 69 14.04 15.82 -5.97
C GLY A 69 14.08 14.30 -5.94
N GLU A 70 13.83 13.65 -4.80
CA GLU A 70 13.65 12.21 -4.69
C GLU A 70 12.23 11.85 -4.25
N LEU A 71 11.63 10.88 -4.93
CA LEU A 71 10.39 10.21 -4.53
C LEU A 71 10.72 8.97 -3.71
N ARG A 72 10.19 8.90 -2.50
CA ARG A 72 10.46 7.84 -1.54
C ARG A 72 9.16 7.13 -1.22
N PHE A 73 9.17 5.81 -1.37
CA PHE A 73 8.03 4.94 -1.08
C PHE A 73 8.39 4.01 0.07
N ALA A 74 7.53 3.97 1.08
CA ALA A 74 7.65 3.05 2.21
C ALA A 74 6.32 2.38 2.51
N LYS A 75 6.41 1.20 3.11
CA LYS A 75 5.28 0.44 3.64
C LYS A 75 5.42 0.37 5.14
N ILE A 76 4.42 0.86 5.86
CA ILE A 76 4.34 0.76 7.32
C ILE A 76 3.40 -0.40 7.64
N LYS A 77 3.94 -1.43 8.30
CA LYS A 77 3.15 -2.53 8.84
C LYS A 77 2.88 -2.29 10.32
N ASN A 78 1.63 -2.48 10.71
CA ASN A 78 1.15 -2.37 12.07
C ASN A 78 1.57 -1.06 12.77
N LYS A 79 1.54 0.05 12.04
CA LYS A 79 1.90 1.40 12.54
C LYS A 79 3.28 1.52 13.21
N SER A 80 4.16 0.54 13.04
CA SER A 80 5.42 0.45 13.79
C SER A 80 6.58 0.02 12.90
N ARG A 81 6.39 -1.01 12.06
CA ARG A 81 7.47 -1.53 11.21
C ARG A 81 7.44 -0.85 9.84
N ARG A 82 8.30 0.14 9.65
CA ARG A 82 8.54 0.80 8.35
C ARG A 82 9.50 -0.04 7.51
N LYS A 83 9.07 -0.45 6.32
CA LYS A 83 9.89 -1.10 5.29
C LYS A 83 9.98 -0.18 4.08
N ARG A 84 11.19 0.23 3.71
CA ARG A 84 11.42 1.02 2.49
C ARG A 84 11.13 0.15 1.26
N LEU A 85 10.34 0.68 0.32
CA LEU A 85 9.96 -0.02 -0.90
C LEU A 85 10.81 0.42 -2.10
N GLY A 86 11.13 1.71 -2.19
CA GLY A 86 11.96 2.26 -3.26
C GLY A 86 12.27 3.74 -3.03
N ILE A 87 13.39 4.20 -3.58
CA ILE A 87 13.75 5.61 -3.71
C ILE A 87 14.06 5.84 -5.18
N TYR A 88 13.46 6.86 -5.76
CA TYR A 88 13.62 7.19 -7.17
C TYR A 88 13.94 8.67 -7.31
N SER A 89 15.02 8.98 -8.03
CA SER A 89 15.33 10.36 -8.38
C SER A 89 14.30 10.87 -9.38
N MET A 90 13.91 12.14 -9.26
CA MET A 90 13.07 12.81 -10.25
C MET A 90 13.70 12.84 -11.63
N GLU A 91 15.01 12.62 -11.77
CA GLU A 91 15.68 12.48 -13.07
C GLU A 91 15.19 11.25 -13.84
N SER A 92 15.03 10.10 -13.16
CA SER A 92 14.52 8.86 -13.77
C SER A 92 13.00 8.83 -13.89
N VAL A 93 12.29 9.73 -13.23
CA VAL A 93 10.84 9.91 -13.42
C VAL A 93 10.60 10.52 -14.80
N ALA A 94 9.92 9.79 -15.66
CA ALA A 94 9.55 10.24 -16.99
C ALA A 94 8.27 11.09 -16.97
N ALA A 95 7.24 10.64 -16.25
CA ALA A 95 5.95 11.32 -16.15
C ALA A 95 5.20 10.94 -14.87
N ILE A 96 4.42 11.88 -14.34
CA ILE A 96 3.41 11.68 -13.29
C ILE A 96 2.10 12.18 -13.86
N ALA A 97 1.13 11.29 -14.06
CA ALA A 97 -0.16 11.66 -14.66
C ALA A 97 -1.31 10.90 -13.98
N PRO A 98 -2.55 11.42 -14.01
CA PRO A 98 -3.69 10.68 -13.52
C PRO A 98 -3.89 9.39 -14.31
N ALA A 99 -4.39 8.35 -13.64
CA ALA A 99 -4.72 7.07 -14.27
C ALA A 99 -5.63 7.26 -15.49
N GLY A 100 -5.36 6.55 -16.58
CA GLY A 100 -6.11 6.68 -17.84
C GLY A 100 -5.73 7.87 -18.73
N ASP A 101 -4.78 8.74 -18.34
CA ASP A 101 -4.27 9.78 -19.25
C ASP A 101 -3.52 9.15 -20.44
N ARG A 102 -3.64 9.78 -21.62
CA ARG A 102 -2.99 9.31 -22.85
C ARG A 102 -1.47 9.15 -22.71
N SER A 103 -0.81 9.93 -21.85
CA SER A 103 0.63 9.84 -21.62
C SER A 103 1.05 8.60 -20.84
N VAL A 104 0.15 8.00 -20.04
CA VAL A 104 0.41 6.80 -19.25
C VAL A 104 -0.24 5.54 -19.82
N TYR A 105 -1.24 5.69 -20.69
CA TYR A 105 -2.02 4.59 -21.29
C TYR A 105 -1.16 3.45 -21.89
N ASN A 106 -0.09 3.79 -22.60
CA ASN A 106 0.80 2.78 -23.20
C ASN A 106 1.57 1.97 -22.14
N TYR A 107 1.88 2.58 -21.00
CA TYR A 107 2.53 1.91 -19.87
C TYR A 107 1.52 1.11 -19.04
N GLU A 108 0.29 1.60 -18.90
CA GLU A 108 -0.79 0.88 -18.23
C GLU A 108 -1.16 -0.42 -18.95
N ASN A 109 -1.15 -0.42 -20.28
CA ASN A 109 -1.55 -1.57 -21.10
C ASN A 109 -0.37 -2.41 -21.61
N GLY A 110 0.86 -1.87 -21.59
CA GLY A 110 2.06 -2.60 -21.95
C GLY A 110 2.38 -3.72 -20.95
N ASN A 111 2.81 -4.88 -21.45
CA ASN A 111 3.27 -6.00 -20.62
C ASN A 111 4.78 -5.94 -20.31
N GLU A 112 5.51 -5.03 -20.96
CA GLU A 112 6.97 -4.90 -20.84
C GLU A 112 7.42 -4.05 -19.64
N ILE A 113 6.48 -3.43 -18.92
CA ILE A 113 6.79 -2.59 -17.75
C ILE A 113 6.35 -3.25 -16.45
N LYS A 114 7.22 -3.21 -15.44
CA LYS A 114 6.92 -3.72 -14.11
C LYS A 114 5.91 -2.79 -13.43
N LYS A 115 4.73 -3.31 -13.10
CA LYS A 115 3.66 -2.54 -12.46
C LYS A 115 3.69 -2.78 -10.96
N ILE A 116 3.81 -1.70 -10.20
CA ILE A 116 3.79 -1.74 -8.73
C ILE A 116 2.61 -0.91 -8.25
N ASP A 117 1.72 -1.55 -7.50
CA ASP A 117 0.55 -0.91 -6.93
C ASP A 117 0.80 -0.55 -5.45
N TYR A 118 0.93 0.75 -5.19
CA TYR A 118 0.99 1.30 -3.85
C TYR A 118 -0.30 1.99 -3.42
N THR A 119 -1.39 1.89 -4.16
CA THR A 119 -2.68 2.51 -3.83
C THR A 119 -3.33 1.87 -2.59
N SER A 120 -4.35 2.53 -2.05
CA SER A 120 -5.21 1.97 -1.01
C SER A 120 -5.94 0.71 -1.50
N GLY A 121 -6.19 0.57 -2.81
CA GLY A 121 -7.05 -0.47 -3.37
C GLY A 121 -8.55 -0.25 -3.08
N GLN A 122 -8.93 0.97 -2.68
CA GLN A 122 -10.33 1.38 -2.65
C GLN A 122 -10.85 1.59 -4.09
N LYS A 123 -12.12 1.24 -4.30
CA LYS A 123 -12.77 1.54 -5.59
C LYS A 123 -13.07 3.03 -5.62
N ASP A 124 -13.02 3.63 -6.80
CA ASP A 124 -13.42 5.02 -7.06
C ASP A 124 -12.52 6.09 -6.40
N VAL A 125 -11.37 5.69 -5.85
CA VAL A 125 -10.33 6.65 -5.43
C VAL A 125 -9.40 6.92 -6.62
N PRO A 126 -9.30 8.18 -7.08
CA PRO A 126 -8.39 8.51 -8.16
C PRO A 126 -6.95 8.34 -7.69
N TYR A 127 -6.12 7.81 -8.58
CA TYR A 127 -4.69 7.63 -8.34
C TYR A 127 -3.90 8.17 -9.53
N TYR A 128 -2.62 8.42 -9.28
CA TYR A 128 -1.65 8.85 -10.26
C TYR A 128 -0.70 7.71 -10.59
N ASP A 129 -0.32 7.66 -11.86
CA ASP A 129 0.69 6.77 -12.40
C ASP A 129 2.00 7.52 -12.56
N ILE A 130 3.04 6.98 -11.93
CA ILE A 130 4.41 7.49 -11.99
C ILE A 130 5.20 6.53 -12.87
N VAL A 131 5.60 7.02 -14.04
CA VAL A 131 6.43 6.28 -14.99
C VAL A 131 7.89 6.55 -14.67
N ILE A 132 8.62 5.49 -14.33
CA ILE A 132 10.06 5.54 -14.04
C ILE A 132 10.78 4.83 -15.16
N LYS A 133 11.71 5.54 -15.79
CA LYS A 133 12.60 5.04 -16.82
C LYS A 133 14.03 5.13 -16.32
N SER A 134 14.55 4.00 -15.87
CA SER A 134 15.95 3.84 -15.53
C SER A 134 16.62 2.91 -16.55
N PRO A 135 17.95 2.97 -16.73
CA PRO A 135 18.68 2.02 -17.58
C PRO A 135 18.44 0.55 -17.16
N ASP A 136 18.22 0.31 -15.86
CA ASP A 136 18.10 -1.03 -15.29
C ASP A 136 16.67 -1.60 -15.33
N GLU A 137 15.66 -0.79 -15.04
CA GLU A 137 14.26 -1.20 -15.08
C GLU A 137 13.32 -0.04 -15.41
N ASN A 138 12.30 -0.34 -16.23
CA ASN A 138 11.13 0.52 -16.40
C ASN A 138 10.06 0.06 -15.41
N VAL A 139 9.54 0.99 -14.61
CA VAL A 139 8.55 0.70 -13.57
C VAL A 139 7.40 1.70 -13.67
N LEU A 140 6.18 1.19 -13.59
CA LEU A 140 4.96 1.98 -13.43
C LEU A 140 4.50 1.85 -11.98
N ILE A 141 4.50 2.96 -11.25
CA ILE A 141 4.05 3.00 -9.85
C ILE A 141 2.70 3.68 -9.77
N LYS A 142 1.71 2.98 -9.20
CA LYS A 142 0.40 3.54 -8.89
C LYS A 142 0.38 4.09 -7.48
N ALA A 143 0.08 5.38 -7.30
CA ALA A 143 0.06 6.03 -5.99
C ALA A 143 -1.06 7.07 -5.88
N GLU A 144 -1.66 7.17 -4.70
CA GLU A 144 -2.67 8.19 -4.38
C GLU A 144 -1.97 9.47 -3.89
N LEU A 145 -1.59 10.34 -4.83
CA LEU A 145 -0.90 11.59 -4.54
C LEU A 145 -1.91 12.70 -4.19
N ASP A 146 -1.65 13.46 -3.13
CA ASP A 146 -2.47 14.62 -2.77
C ASP A 146 -2.03 15.89 -3.51
N ASP A 147 -2.88 16.91 -3.51
CA ASP A 147 -2.59 18.18 -4.21
C ASP A 147 -1.36 18.88 -3.65
N ARG A 148 -1.06 18.71 -2.36
CA ARG A 148 0.11 19.30 -1.71
C ARG A 148 1.40 18.68 -2.25
N PHE A 149 1.44 17.36 -2.38
CA PHE A 149 2.55 16.61 -2.95
C PHE A 149 2.77 17.02 -4.39
N LEU A 150 1.72 17.03 -5.22
CA LEU A 150 1.79 17.43 -6.61
C LEU A 150 2.30 18.88 -6.75
N THR A 151 1.82 19.79 -5.91
CA THR A 151 2.24 21.20 -5.91
C THR A 151 3.74 21.33 -5.61
N GLU A 152 4.28 20.60 -4.63
CA GLU A 152 5.73 20.65 -4.35
C GLU A 152 6.58 20.05 -5.47
N VAL A 153 6.12 18.97 -6.10
CA VAL A 153 6.82 18.39 -7.25
C VAL A 153 6.78 19.35 -8.45
N GLU A 154 5.63 19.97 -8.71
CA GLU A 154 5.44 20.92 -9.82
C GLU A 154 6.32 22.16 -9.71
N LYS A 155 6.62 22.65 -8.50
CA LYS A 155 7.51 23.81 -8.31
C LYS A 155 8.85 23.66 -9.03
N LYS A 156 9.40 22.44 -9.06
CA LYS A 156 10.71 22.14 -9.68
C LYS A 156 10.60 21.33 -10.98
N TYR A 157 9.56 20.51 -11.12
CA TYR A 157 9.42 19.54 -12.21
C TYR A 157 8.06 19.63 -12.92
N ARG A 158 7.56 20.86 -13.14
CA ARG A 158 6.26 21.12 -13.80
C ARG A 158 6.06 20.37 -15.12
N SER A 159 7.10 20.21 -15.93
CA SER A 159 7.02 19.50 -17.22
C SER A 159 6.75 18.00 -17.10
N LYS A 160 6.98 17.42 -15.91
CA LYS A 160 6.80 15.98 -15.64
C LYS A 160 5.45 15.66 -15.01
N VAL A 161 4.73 16.66 -14.48
CA VAL A 161 3.47 16.45 -13.75
C VAL A 161 2.31 16.94 -14.60
N LYS A 162 1.31 16.07 -14.78
CA LYS A 162 -0.01 16.44 -15.27
C LYS A 162 -1.02 16.35 -14.14
N ARG A 163 -1.79 17.43 -13.95
CA ARG A 163 -2.94 17.40 -13.05
C ARG A 163 -4.13 16.73 -13.73
N ARG A 164 -5.05 16.24 -12.90
CA ARG A 164 -6.35 15.79 -13.35
C ARG A 164 -7.15 17.02 -13.78
N GLU A 165 -7.75 16.97 -14.96
CA GLU A 165 -8.79 17.93 -15.35
C GLU A 165 -10.05 17.54 -14.55
N GLU A 166 -10.57 18.49 -13.76
CA GLU A 166 -11.84 18.34 -13.02
C GLU A 166 -13.04 18.34 -13.97
#